data_AF-A0A7C3MAX0-F1
#
_entry.id   AF-A0A7C3MAX0-F1
#
_cell.length_a   1.000
_cell.length_b   1.000
_cell.length_c   1.000
_cell.angle_alpha   90.00
_cell.angle_beta   90.00
_cell.angle_gamma   90.00
#
_symmetry.space_group_name_H-M   'P 1'
#
loop_
_entity.id
_entity.type
_entity.pdbx_description
1 polymer ?
#
loop_
_entity_poly.entity_id
_entity_poly.type
_entity_poly.pdbx_seq_one_letter_code
_entity_poly.pdbx_strand_id
1 'polypeptide(L)'
;MLKEVIFAGRSNVGKSTLFSALLKVEVRKGKKPGTTIKPNSFQFGKVIFTDLPGFGYVSGYGRSFSERVKDFVVEYIETNARRIVASVDVIDASSFLEIAERWERRGYIPVEIEMFEFLKEVTPRVFLAANKMDRVDDPSIISRIAEKLGIQPPWDNIIYPVCAKKGEVTSLKRDLKQYLLSLNLKDAAKAFR
;
A
#
# COMPACT_ATOMS: atom_id res chain seq x y z
N MET A 1 6.46 19.13 13.98
CA MET A 1 6.98 17.99 13.19
C MET A 1 5.91 17.57 12.19
N LEU A 2 6.27 17.39 10.92
CA LEU A 2 5.35 16.84 9.92
C LEU A 2 5.07 15.36 10.23
N LYS A 3 3.85 14.91 9.97
CA LYS A 3 3.46 13.49 10.01
C LYS A 3 3.45 12.92 8.60
N GLU A 4 3.44 11.61 8.48
CA GLU A 4 3.51 10.94 7.18
C GLU A 4 2.53 9.76 7.07
N VAL A 5 1.88 9.65 5.91
CA VAL A 5 1.15 8.46 5.49
C VAL A 5 1.87 7.89 4.28
N ILE A 6 2.36 6.66 4.39
CA ILE A 6 3.07 5.99 3.31
C ILE A 6 2.15 5.04 2.56
N PHE A 7 2.43 4.81 1.28
CA PHE A 7 1.81 3.78 0.46
C PHE A 7 2.90 2.78 0.06
N ALA A 8 2.66 1.51 0.38
CA ALA A 8 3.56 0.39 0.10
C ALA A 8 2.80 -0.69 -0.68
N GLY A 9 3.54 -1.58 -1.35
CA GLY A 9 2.97 -2.66 -2.14
C GLY A 9 3.86 -3.02 -3.33
N ARG A 10 3.62 -4.21 -3.90
CA ARG A 10 4.39 -4.70 -5.05
C ARG A 10 4.24 -3.81 -6.28
N SER A 11 5.20 -3.93 -7.20
CA SER A 11 5.06 -3.37 -8.54
C SER A 11 3.79 -3.88 -9.22
N ASN A 12 3.09 -2.98 -9.92
CA ASN A 12 1.86 -3.24 -10.70
C ASN A 12 0.60 -3.64 -9.91
N VAL A 13 0.57 -3.55 -8.58
CA VAL A 13 -0.66 -3.74 -7.77
C VAL A 13 -1.66 -2.59 -7.91
N GLY A 14 -1.26 -1.48 -8.54
CA GLY A 14 -2.08 -0.28 -8.71
C GLY A 14 -1.94 0.76 -7.59
N LYS A 15 -0.89 0.64 -6.76
CA LYS A 15 -0.55 1.58 -5.67
C LYS A 15 -0.53 3.05 -6.10
N SER A 16 0.23 3.40 -7.14
CA SER A 16 0.31 4.79 -7.62
C SER A 16 -1.02 5.28 -8.21
N THR A 17 -1.82 4.40 -8.82
CA THR A 17 -3.18 4.71 -9.28
C THR A 17 -4.11 5.00 -8.10
N LEU A 18 -4.04 4.17 -7.04
CA LEU A 18 -4.81 4.38 -5.82
C LEU A 18 -4.42 5.68 -5.13
N PHE A 19 -3.11 5.95 -5.03
CA PHE A 19 -2.57 7.19 -4.48
C PHE A 19 -3.13 8.42 -5.20
N SER A 20 -3.06 8.42 -6.54
CA SER A 20 -3.64 9.48 -7.37
C SER A 20 -5.16 9.61 -7.20
N ALA A 21 -5.90 8.49 -7.14
CA ALA A 21 -7.35 8.50 -6.98
C ALA A 21 -7.78 9.06 -5.61
N LEU A 22 -7.04 8.75 -4.54
CA LEU A 22 -7.34 9.22 -3.19
C LEU A 22 -7.06 10.71 -3.01
N LEU A 23 -5.92 11.18 -3.52
CA LEU A 23 -5.41 12.53 -3.27
C LEU A 23 -5.67 13.52 -4.41
N LYS A 24 -6.20 13.05 -5.55
CA LYS A 24 -6.40 13.84 -6.77
C LYS A 24 -5.12 14.53 -7.25
N VAL A 25 -4.00 13.81 -7.21
CA VAL A 25 -2.67 14.28 -7.65
C VAL A 25 -2.11 13.44 -8.78
N GLU A 26 -1.30 14.05 -9.64
CA GLU A 26 -0.57 13.33 -10.67
C GLU A 26 0.77 12.83 -10.15
N VAL A 27 0.94 11.52 -10.10
CA VAL A 27 2.21 10.87 -9.77
C VAL A 27 3.08 10.70 -11.00
N ARG A 28 4.40 10.85 -10.85
CA ARG A 28 5.34 10.57 -11.94
C ARG A 28 5.30 9.08 -12.25
N LYS A 29 4.70 8.72 -13.38
CA LYS A 29 4.82 7.37 -13.95
C LYS A 29 6.20 7.27 -14.58
N GLY A 30 7.07 6.43 -14.06
CA GLY A 30 8.44 6.29 -14.58
C GLY A 30 8.42 6.06 -16.09
N LYS A 31 9.09 6.93 -16.87
CA LYS A 31 9.17 6.84 -18.35
C LYS A 31 9.81 5.53 -18.82
N LYS A 32 10.65 4.93 -17.98
CA LYS A 32 11.19 3.58 -18.11
C LYS A 32 10.93 2.85 -16.78
N PRO A 33 10.43 1.61 -16.78
CA PRO A 33 10.44 0.79 -15.58
C PRO A 33 11.86 0.81 -14.99
N GLY A 34 12.01 0.89 -13.65
CA GLY A 34 13.21 0.49 -12.92
C GLY A 34 14.49 1.36 -12.90
N THR A 35 14.52 2.63 -13.31
CA THR A 35 15.76 3.44 -13.16
C THR A 35 15.78 4.40 -11.96
N THR A 36 14.62 4.83 -11.46
CA THR A 36 14.54 5.82 -10.38
C THR A 36 13.73 5.27 -9.21
N ILE A 37 14.43 4.92 -8.12
CA ILE A 37 13.87 4.51 -6.83
C ILE A 37 13.58 5.80 -6.02
N LYS A 38 12.76 6.71 -6.54
CA LYS A 38 12.37 7.93 -5.81
C LYS A 38 10.91 7.85 -5.40
N PRO A 39 10.61 8.02 -4.10
CA PRO A 39 9.23 8.18 -3.66
C PRO A 39 8.57 9.41 -4.30
N ASN A 40 7.26 9.33 -4.55
CA ASN A 40 6.47 10.53 -4.84
C ASN A 40 5.83 11.03 -3.55
N SER A 41 6.16 12.25 -3.12
CA SER A 41 5.64 12.82 -1.88
C SER A 41 4.85 14.10 -2.12
N PHE A 42 3.68 14.20 -1.48
CA PHE A 42 2.80 15.38 -1.54
C PHE A 42 2.41 15.80 -0.14
N GLN A 43 2.57 17.09 0.16
CA GLN A 43 2.23 17.64 1.46
C GLN A 43 0.84 18.28 1.44
N PHE A 44 0.00 17.88 2.39
CA PHE A 44 -1.30 18.51 2.66
C PHE A 44 -1.35 18.93 4.13
N GLY A 45 -1.24 20.25 4.38
CA GLY A 45 -1.12 20.77 5.73
C GLY A 45 0.11 20.24 6.45
N LYS A 46 -0.09 19.51 7.55
CA LYS A 46 0.99 18.92 8.38
C LYS A 46 1.28 17.45 8.06
N VAL A 47 0.72 16.90 6.98
CA VAL A 47 0.92 15.50 6.59
C VAL A 47 1.55 15.41 5.21
N ILE A 48 2.59 14.60 5.10
CA ILE A 48 3.17 14.15 3.84
C ILE A 48 2.51 12.83 3.48
N PHE A 49 2.04 12.70 2.25
CA PHE A 49 1.61 11.43 1.68
C PHE A 49 2.69 10.96 0.71
N THR A 50 3.19 9.76 0.91
CA THR A 50 4.34 9.24 0.14
C THR A 50 4.00 7.93 -0.55
N ASP A 51 4.04 7.93 -1.88
CA ASP A 51 4.00 6.74 -2.72
C ASP A 51 5.41 6.13 -2.83
N LEU A 52 5.67 5.06 -2.08
CA LEU A 52 6.97 4.40 -2.08
C LEU A 52 7.20 3.62 -3.38
N PRO A 53 8.46 3.40 -3.81
CA PRO A 53 8.75 2.52 -4.93
C PRO A 53 8.14 1.11 -4.75
N GLY A 54 7.57 0.54 -5.81
CA GLY A 54 6.98 -0.79 -5.75
C GLY A 54 8.05 -1.88 -5.75
N PHE A 55 8.03 -2.77 -4.76
CA PHE A 55 8.98 -3.88 -4.63
C PHE A 55 8.54 -5.13 -5.42
N GLY A 56 9.37 -6.18 -5.39
CA GLY A 56 9.13 -7.42 -6.13
C GLY A 56 9.53 -7.35 -7.60
N TYR A 57 9.11 -8.34 -8.39
CA TYR A 57 9.54 -8.46 -9.79
C TYR A 57 9.20 -7.23 -10.63
N VAL A 58 10.24 -6.62 -11.20
CA VAL A 58 10.12 -5.54 -12.18
C VAL A 58 10.52 -6.10 -13.54
N SER A 59 9.58 -6.11 -14.48
CA SER A 59 9.84 -6.57 -15.84
C SER A 59 11.00 -5.81 -16.47
N GLY A 60 11.95 -6.55 -17.05
CA GLY A 60 13.18 -6.00 -17.63
C GLY A 60 14.32 -5.76 -16.63
N TYR A 61 14.16 -6.12 -15.35
CA TYR A 61 15.20 -5.99 -14.32
C TYR A 61 15.51 -7.31 -13.63
N GLY A 62 16.76 -7.47 -13.20
CA GLY A 62 17.24 -8.63 -12.47
C GLY A 62 16.74 -8.68 -11.01
N ARG A 63 16.95 -9.84 -10.37
CA ARG A 63 16.61 -10.07 -8.96
C ARG A 63 17.27 -9.06 -8.01
N SER A 64 18.54 -8.73 -8.26
CA SER A 64 19.31 -7.76 -7.46
C SER A 64 18.69 -6.36 -7.43
N PHE A 65 18.04 -5.94 -8.52
CA PHE A 65 17.30 -4.67 -8.53
C PHE A 65 16.06 -4.73 -7.65
N SER A 66 15.33 -5.85 -7.70
CA SER A 66 14.12 -6.05 -6.89
C SER A 66 14.46 -6.07 -5.39
N GLU A 67 15.58 -6.69 -5.02
CA GLU A 67 16.14 -6.69 -3.67
C GLU A 67 16.52 -5.27 -3.24
N ARG A 68 17.29 -4.53 -4.06
CA ARG A 68 17.66 -3.13 -3.76
C ARG A 68 16.44 -2.21 -3.55
N VAL A 69 15.36 -2.41 -4.31
CA VAL A 69 14.12 -1.63 -4.10
C VAL A 69 13.46 -1.99 -2.78
N LYS A 70 13.44 -3.28 -2.42
CA LYS A 70 12.93 -3.73 -1.11
C LYS A 70 13.76 -3.12 0.03
N ASP A 71 15.08 -3.20 -0.05
CA ASP A 71 15.99 -2.66 0.96
C ASP A 71 15.78 -1.15 1.15
N PHE A 72 15.67 -0.40 0.05
CA PHE A 72 15.37 1.03 0.09
C PHE A 72 14.02 1.32 0.79
N VAL A 73 12.99 0.53 0.50
CA VAL A 73 11.66 0.71 1.10
C VAL A 73 11.72 0.46 2.61
N VAL A 74 12.39 -0.62 3.04
CA VAL A 74 12.57 -0.94 4.45
C VAL A 74 13.35 0.18 5.16
N GLU A 75 14.52 0.55 4.63
CA GLU A 75 15.37 1.61 5.19
C GLU A 75 14.61 2.95 5.28
N TYR A 76 13.83 3.30 4.25
CA TYR A 76 12.99 4.49 4.27
C TYR A 76 11.99 4.44 5.42
N ILE A 77 11.30 3.31 5.61
CA ILE A 77 10.27 3.20 6.63
C ILE A 77 10.89 3.27 8.02
N GLU A 78 11.98 2.55 8.26
CA GLU A 78 12.68 2.55 9.56
C GLU A 78 13.23 3.93 9.92
N THR A 79 13.95 4.56 8.99
CA THR A 79 14.54 5.90 9.18
C THR A 79 13.47 6.95 9.52
N ASN A 80 12.26 6.78 8.97
CA ASN A 80 11.18 7.74 9.10
C ASN A 80 10.05 7.29 10.06
N ALA A 81 10.21 6.16 10.75
CA ALA A 81 9.17 5.52 11.56
C ALA A 81 8.52 6.49 12.56
N ARG A 82 9.31 7.36 13.21
CA ARG A 82 8.81 8.34 14.20
C ARG A 82 7.79 9.34 13.65
N ARG A 83 7.81 9.62 12.34
CA ARG A 83 6.85 10.54 11.71
C ARG A 83 5.72 9.82 10.96
N ILE A 84 5.90 8.55 10.63
CA ILE A 84 4.87 7.74 9.95
C ILE A 84 3.74 7.46 10.95
N VAL A 85 2.53 7.90 10.63
CA VAL A 85 1.35 7.71 11.47
C VAL A 85 0.41 6.65 10.93
N ALA A 86 0.52 6.31 9.64
CA ALA A 86 -0.18 5.20 9.02
C ALA A 86 0.54 4.73 7.75
N SER A 87 0.28 3.48 7.37
CA SER A 87 0.60 2.92 6.07
C SER A 87 -0.68 2.50 5.35
N VAL A 88 -0.69 2.66 4.03
CA VAL A 88 -1.65 2.04 3.12
C VAL A 88 -0.89 0.96 2.36
N ASP A 89 -1.13 -0.30 2.74
CA ASP A 89 -0.55 -1.44 2.04
C ASP A 89 -1.46 -1.84 0.88
N VAL A 90 -0.93 -1.90 -0.33
CA VAL A 90 -1.73 -2.12 -1.55
C VAL A 90 -1.37 -3.46 -2.16
N ILE A 91 -2.36 -4.34 -2.24
CA ILE A 91 -2.24 -5.66 -2.88
C ILE A 91 -3.15 -5.74 -4.11
N ASP A 92 -2.84 -6.67 -5.01
CA ASP A 92 -3.74 -7.05 -6.10
C ASP A 92 -4.62 -8.22 -5.66
N ALA A 93 -5.87 -7.94 -5.30
CA ALA A 93 -6.78 -8.95 -4.78
C ALA A 93 -6.97 -10.13 -5.75
N SER A 94 -6.96 -9.89 -7.06
CA SER A 94 -7.21 -10.94 -8.05
C SER A 94 -6.04 -11.91 -8.25
N SER A 95 -4.85 -11.60 -7.72
CA SER A 95 -3.66 -12.46 -7.89
C SER A 95 -2.90 -12.76 -6.60
N PHE A 96 -3.24 -12.10 -5.50
CA PHE A 96 -2.56 -12.24 -4.21
C PHE A 96 -2.40 -13.71 -3.76
N LEU A 97 -3.50 -14.47 -3.74
CA LEU A 97 -3.48 -15.86 -3.25
C LEU A 97 -2.65 -16.78 -4.15
N GLU A 98 -2.83 -16.70 -5.47
CA GLU A 98 -2.07 -17.49 -6.44
C GLU A 98 -0.57 -17.20 -6.34
N ILE A 99 -0.21 -15.91 -6.22
CA ILE A 99 1.17 -15.47 -6.04
C ILE A 99 1.74 -16.00 -4.73
N ALA A 100 0.99 -15.89 -3.63
CA ALA A 100 1.42 -16.38 -2.33
C ALA A 100 1.70 -17.90 -2.35
N GLU A 101 0.75 -18.69 -2.87
CA GLU A 101 0.92 -20.14 -2.99
C GLU A 101 2.13 -20.52 -3.85
N ARG A 102 2.40 -19.77 -4.92
CA ARG A 102 3.56 -20.02 -5.79
C ARG A 102 4.89 -19.80 -5.07
N TRP A 103 4.96 -18.81 -4.18
CA TRP A 103 6.16 -18.55 -3.37
C TRP A 103 6.35 -19.64 -2.31
N GLU A 104 5.28 -20.02 -1.62
CA GLU A 104 5.31 -21.07 -0.60
C GLU A 104 5.69 -22.44 -1.17
N ARG A 105 5.18 -22.80 -2.35
CA ARG A 105 5.58 -24.03 -3.08
C ARG A 105 7.08 -24.08 -3.39
N ARG A 106 7.74 -22.93 -3.43
CA ARG A 106 9.19 -22.81 -3.64
C ARG A 106 9.97 -22.69 -2.32
N GLY A 107 9.30 -22.82 -1.18
CA GLY A 107 9.90 -22.70 0.16
C GLY A 107 10.21 -21.27 0.58
N TYR A 108 9.58 -20.26 -0.04
CA TYR A 108 9.79 -18.85 0.31
C TYR A 108 8.55 -18.23 0.95
N ILE A 109 8.77 -17.28 1.87
CA ILE A 109 7.72 -16.43 2.41
C ILE A 109 7.26 -15.46 1.32
N PRO A 110 5.95 -15.35 1.02
CA PRO A 110 5.44 -14.37 0.08
C PRO A 110 5.77 -12.95 0.51
N VAL A 111 6.39 -12.19 -0.39
CA VAL A 111 6.86 -10.82 -0.13
C VAL A 111 5.75 -9.83 0.28
N GLU A 112 4.50 -10.05 -0.14
CA GLU A 112 3.38 -9.21 0.35
C GLU A 112 2.97 -9.54 1.79
N ILE A 113 3.10 -10.80 2.22
CA ILE A 113 2.85 -11.19 3.62
C ILE A 113 3.93 -10.60 4.51
N GLU A 114 5.20 -10.75 4.12
CA GLU A 114 6.35 -10.19 4.84
C GLU A 114 6.25 -8.66 4.99
N MET A 115 5.85 -7.94 3.92
CA MET A 115 5.65 -6.50 3.99
C MET A 115 4.49 -6.13 4.92
N PHE A 116 3.36 -6.84 4.85
CA PHE A 116 2.22 -6.56 5.72
C PHE A 116 2.58 -6.74 7.21
N GLU A 117 3.30 -7.81 7.54
CA GLU A 117 3.81 -8.07 8.89
C GLU A 117 4.76 -6.95 9.35
N PHE A 118 5.74 -6.60 8.52
CA PHE A 118 6.65 -5.49 8.80
C PHE A 118 5.91 -4.17 9.05
N LEU A 119 4.94 -3.81 8.21
CA LEU A 119 4.15 -2.59 8.36
C LEU A 119 3.32 -2.58 9.65
N LYS A 120 2.80 -3.74 10.09
CA LYS A 120 2.10 -3.87 11.37
C LYS A 120 3.01 -3.62 12.57
N GLU A 121 4.29 -3.98 12.46
CA GLU A 121 5.27 -3.77 13.53
C GLU A 121 5.74 -2.32 13.61
N VAL A 122 5.99 -1.68 12.45
CA VAL A 122 6.68 -0.37 12.41
C VAL A 122 5.74 0.82 12.25
N THR A 123 4.46 0.61 11.92
CA THR A 123 3.50 1.70 11.74
C THR A 123 2.35 1.61 12.74
N PRO A 124 1.88 2.73 13.32
CA PRO A 124 0.77 2.71 14.29
C PRO A 124 -0.55 2.20 13.70
N ARG A 125 -0.72 2.26 12.38
CA ARG A 125 -1.95 1.89 11.70
C ARG A 125 -1.70 1.46 10.26
N VAL A 126 -2.12 0.25 9.93
CA VAL A 126 -2.13 -0.27 8.55
C VAL A 126 -3.56 -0.26 7.99
N PHE A 127 -3.71 0.26 6.78
CA PHE A 127 -4.90 0.13 5.94
C PHE A 127 -4.55 -0.77 4.75
N LEU A 128 -5.07 -1.99 4.70
CA LEU A 128 -4.84 -2.92 3.59
C LEU A 128 -5.83 -2.64 2.46
N ALA A 129 -5.38 -2.03 1.38
CA ALA A 129 -6.16 -1.80 0.18
C ALA A 129 -6.10 -3.04 -0.74
N ALA A 130 -7.16 -3.86 -0.70
CA ALA A 130 -7.36 -4.98 -1.62
C ALA A 130 -7.85 -4.43 -2.97
N ASN A 131 -6.91 -4.10 -3.85
CA ASN A 131 -7.18 -3.39 -5.10
C ASN A 131 -7.52 -4.33 -6.26
N LYS A 132 -8.03 -3.75 -7.36
CA LYS A 132 -8.46 -4.44 -8.59
C LYS A 132 -9.65 -5.38 -8.40
N MET A 133 -10.57 -4.99 -7.52
CA MET A 133 -11.84 -5.72 -7.33
C MET A 133 -12.69 -5.82 -8.61
N ASP A 134 -12.42 -5.01 -9.65
CA ASP A 134 -13.03 -5.18 -10.97
C ASP A 134 -12.63 -6.48 -11.69
N ARG A 135 -11.64 -7.21 -11.17
CA ARG A 135 -11.16 -8.50 -11.70
C ARG A 135 -11.47 -9.68 -10.77
N VAL A 136 -12.24 -9.44 -9.71
CA VAL A 136 -12.59 -10.45 -8.72
C VAL A 136 -14.04 -10.84 -8.93
N ASP A 137 -14.28 -12.11 -9.26
CA ASP A 137 -15.64 -12.64 -9.46
C ASP A 137 -16.29 -13.07 -8.13
N ASP A 138 -15.49 -13.60 -7.19
CA ASP A 138 -15.96 -14.07 -5.89
C ASP A 138 -15.50 -13.14 -4.74
N PRO A 139 -16.43 -12.39 -4.12
CA PRO A 139 -16.13 -11.52 -2.99
C PRO A 139 -15.54 -12.24 -1.76
N SER A 140 -15.71 -13.57 -1.65
CA SER A 140 -15.14 -14.37 -0.56
C SER A 140 -13.61 -14.31 -0.51
N ILE A 141 -12.96 -13.87 -1.60
CA ILE A 141 -11.51 -13.69 -1.68
C ILE A 141 -10.97 -12.80 -0.56
N ILE A 142 -11.75 -11.82 -0.08
CA ILE A 142 -11.32 -10.93 0.99
C ILE A 142 -11.13 -11.70 2.30
N SER A 143 -12.04 -12.62 2.64
CA SER A 143 -11.92 -13.48 3.81
C SER A 143 -10.73 -14.42 3.70
N ARG A 144 -10.46 -14.95 2.50
CA ARG A 144 -9.29 -15.81 2.24
C ARG A 144 -7.98 -15.04 2.32
N ILE A 145 -7.95 -13.78 1.85
CA ILE A 145 -6.81 -12.88 2.01
C ILE A 145 -6.60 -12.58 3.51
N ALA A 146 -7.67 -12.31 4.26
CA ALA A 146 -7.60 -12.07 5.69
C ALA A 146 -6.98 -13.27 6.42
N GLU A 147 -7.47 -14.49 6.15
CA GLU A 147 -6.92 -15.74 6.68
C GLU A 147 -5.44 -15.91 6.33
N LYS A 148 -5.08 -15.69 5.06
CA LYS A 148 -3.70 -15.79 4.57
C LYS A 148 -2.74 -14.82 5.27
N LEU A 149 -3.23 -13.66 5.69
CA LEU A 149 -2.49 -12.64 6.43
C LEU A 149 -2.62 -12.76 7.95
N GLY A 150 -3.30 -13.80 8.46
CA GLY A 150 -3.54 -13.99 9.89
C GLY A 150 -4.42 -12.90 10.53
N ILE A 151 -5.26 -12.23 9.75
CA ILE A 151 -6.18 -11.19 10.21
C ILE A 151 -7.47 -11.85 10.69
N GLN A 152 -7.77 -11.68 11.98
CA GLN A 152 -9.01 -12.19 12.57
C GLN A 152 -10.20 -11.27 12.26
N PRO A 153 -11.42 -11.82 12.04
CA PRO A 153 -12.64 -11.03 11.95
C PRO A 153 -12.98 -10.30 13.27
N PRO A 154 -13.65 -9.13 13.23
CA PRO A 154 -14.04 -8.38 12.03
C PRO A 154 -12.85 -7.62 11.41
N TRP A 155 -12.70 -7.73 10.10
CA TRP A 155 -11.58 -7.12 9.34
C TRP A 155 -11.98 -5.84 8.60
N ASP A 156 -13.21 -5.36 8.75
CA ASP A 156 -13.78 -4.21 8.01
C ASP A 156 -13.03 -2.89 8.23
N ASN A 157 -12.30 -2.79 9.35
CA ASN A 157 -11.44 -1.65 9.66
C ASN A 157 -9.98 -1.89 9.24
N ILE A 158 -9.63 -3.01 8.62
CA ILE A 158 -8.26 -3.34 8.23
C ILE A 158 -8.19 -3.48 6.72
N ILE A 159 -9.10 -4.26 6.13
CA ILE A 159 -9.10 -4.58 4.71
C ILE A 159 -10.17 -3.76 4.00
N TYR A 160 -9.75 -3.06 2.95
CA TYR A 160 -10.58 -2.18 2.15
C TYR A 160 -10.57 -2.67 0.70
N PRO A 161 -11.62 -3.36 0.25
CA PRO A 161 -11.80 -3.70 -1.16
C PRO A 161 -11.96 -2.40 -1.98
N VAL A 162 -11.13 -2.23 -3.00
CA VAL A 162 -11.12 -1.01 -3.84
C VAL A 162 -10.92 -1.32 -5.33
N CYS A 163 -11.42 -0.43 -6.18
CA CYS A 163 -11.02 -0.37 -7.59
C CYS A 163 -10.45 1.01 -7.89
N ALA A 164 -9.13 1.16 -7.75
CA ALA A 164 -8.44 2.41 -8.00
C ALA A 164 -8.64 2.93 -9.44
N LYS A 165 -8.71 2.02 -10.42
CA LYS A 165 -8.93 2.37 -11.83
C LYS A 165 -10.30 3.02 -12.08
N LYS A 166 -11.33 2.59 -11.35
CA LYS A 166 -12.69 3.15 -11.43
C LYS A 166 -12.95 4.28 -10.42
N GLY A 167 -11.98 4.58 -9.55
CA GLY A 167 -12.15 5.56 -8.47
C GLY A 167 -13.00 5.07 -7.29
N GLU A 168 -13.29 3.77 -7.22
CA GLU A 168 -14.09 3.14 -6.15
C GLU A 168 -13.20 2.94 -4.91
N VAL A 169 -12.97 4.03 -4.18
CA VAL A 169 -12.04 4.10 -3.04
C VAL A 169 -12.69 4.67 -1.77
N THR A 170 -14.03 4.76 -1.76
CA THR A 170 -14.80 5.55 -0.78
C THR A 170 -14.62 5.09 0.67
N SER A 171 -14.65 3.78 0.93
CA SER A 171 -14.49 3.21 2.28
C SER A 171 -13.11 3.54 2.86
N LEU A 172 -12.05 3.23 2.10
CA LEU A 172 -10.66 3.56 2.47
C LEU A 172 -10.49 5.08 2.67
N LYS A 173 -10.99 5.89 1.74
CA LYS A 173 -10.93 7.35 1.80
C LYS A 173 -11.58 7.90 3.07
N ARG A 174 -12.77 7.38 3.41
CA ARG A 174 -13.53 7.79 4.59
C ARG A 174 -12.74 7.46 5.86
N ASP A 175 -12.28 6.23 6.01
CA ASP A 175 -11.66 5.78 7.26
C ASP A 175 -10.26 6.36 7.45
N LEU A 176 -9.48 6.49 6.36
CA LEU A 176 -8.20 7.21 6.40
C LEU A 176 -8.40 8.68 6.80
N LYS A 177 -9.44 9.34 6.28
CA LYS A 177 -9.80 10.71 6.68
C LYS A 177 -10.19 10.77 8.16
N GLN A 178 -11.03 9.87 8.65
CA GLN A 178 -11.44 9.83 10.06
C GLN A 178 -10.24 9.58 10.99
N TYR A 179 -9.35 8.68 10.61
CA TYR A 179 -8.12 8.43 11.35
C TYR A 179 -7.26 9.70 11.44
N LEU A 180 -7.02 10.42 10.35
CA LEU A 180 -6.27 11.69 10.41
C LEU A 180 -6.97 12.75 11.28
N LEU A 181 -8.30 12.82 11.26
CA LEU A 181 -9.05 13.71 12.13
C LEU A 181 -8.87 13.34 13.61
N SER A 182 -8.86 12.04 13.95
CA SER A 182 -8.61 11.56 15.32
C SER A 182 -7.22 11.96 15.85
N LEU A 183 -6.25 12.15 14.95
CA LEU A 183 -4.90 12.64 15.26
C LEU A 183 -4.79 14.18 15.29
N ASN A 184 -5.91 14.90 15.23
CA ASN A 184 -5.97 16.36 15.10
C ASN A 184 -5.29 16.93 13.84
N LEU A 185 -5.19 16.14 12.76
CA LEU A 185 -4.59 16.53 11.48
C LEU A 185 -5.64 17.08 10.49
N LYS A 186 -6.45 18.05 10.95
CA LYS A 186 -7.63 18.59 10.24
C LYS A 186 -7.30 19.15 8.85
N ASP A 187 -6.15 19.78 8.68
CA ASP A 187 -5.75 20.35 7.39
C ASP A 187 -5.41 19.28 6.34
N ALA A 188 -4.87 18.15 6.77
CA ALA A 188 -4.57 17.03 5.88
C ALA A 188 -5.84 16.32 5.42
N ALA A 189 -6.87 16.25 6.27
CA ALA A 189 -8.17 15.70 5.91
C ALA A 189 -8.86 16.46 4.74
N LYS A 190 -8.40 17.68 4.42
CA LYS A 190 -8.86 18.44 3.24
C LYS A 190 -8.34 17.86 1.92
N ALA A 191 -7.29 17.05 1.94
CA ALA A 191 -6.79 16.32 0.76
C ALA A 191 -7.86 15.38 0.16
N PHE A 192 -8.81 14.94 0.99
CA PHE A 192 -9.89 14.04 0.61
C PHE A 192 -11.19 14.76 0.23
N ARG A 193 -11.17 16.07 -0.05
CA ARG A 193 -12.36 16.80 -0.54
C ARG A 193 -12.72 16.38 -1.97
#